data_AF-A0A556M4S1-F1
#
_entry.id   AF-A0A556M4S1-F1
#
_cell.length_a   1.000
_cell.length_b   1.000
_cell.length_c   1.000
_cell.angle_alpha   90.00
_cell.angle_beta   90.00
_cell.angle_gamma   90.00
#
_symmetry.space_group_name_H-M   'P 1'
#
loop_
_entity.id
_entity.type
_entity.pdbx_description
1 polymer ?
#
loop_
_entity_poly.entity_id
_entity_poly.type
_entity_poly.pdbx_seq_one_letter_code
_entity_poly.pdbx_strand_id
1 'polypeptide(L)'
;MFSIFFTALLIFVIVRFDYDRIASILKWLCLVLLLYLVVPFMIKTDWSAVLKHTVVPEVHFTKDYIMILVAILGTTIAPYLFFWQATMSSEKVNKKSKAPAISENLLGKVKADVYFGMGTSNVTMFFIILTTGVVLHQAHVTKIDTVEQAAKALEPLAGKLAYVLFALGIIGTGLLCIPVLVGSMSYMVGETFSLKVGLEKKFGNAKAFYSIVIAALVIGLVLNFVGVSPIQSLIYTAILYGVTAPVMILMVMHIGNNKKVMGKFTNGRWSNILGGLAFVLMTASAIALLYFQFQ
;
A
#
# COMPACT_ATOMS: atom_id res chain seq x y z
N MET A 1 -11.30 14.27 -19.07
CA MET A 1 -11.12 13.39 -20.27
C MET A 1 -10.19 12.22 -19.96
N PHE A 2 -8.91 12.45 -19.64
CA PHE A 2 -7.95 11.39 -19.31
C PHE A 2 -8.42 10.43 -18.21
N SER A 3 -8.84 10.96 -17.05
CA SER A 3 -9.30 10.14 -15.92
C SER A 3 -10.52 9.27 -16.28
N ILE A 4 -11.46 9.80 -17.06
CA ILE A 4 -12.68 9.07 -17.47
C ILE A 4 -12.32 7.88 -18.38
N PHE A 5 -11.52 8.14 -19.41
CA PHE A 5 -11.05 7.10 -20.32
C PHE A 5 -10.27 6.01 -19.56
N PHE A 6 -9.40 6.43 -18.65
CA PHE A 6 -8.57 5.51 -17.87
C PHE A 6 -9.39 4.66 -16.90
N THR A 7 -10.38 5.24 -16.22
CA THR A 7 -11.32 4.49 -15.37
C THR A 7 -12.14 3.49 -16.18
N ALA A 8 -12.61 3.88 -17.37
CA ALA A 8 -13.34 2.97 -18.26
C ALA A 8 -12.46 1.81 -18.74
N LEU A 9 -11.21 2.09 -19.14
CA LEU A 9 -10.22 1.08 -19.49
C LEU A 9 -9.94 0.13 -18.32
N LEU A 10 -9.77 0.66 -17.12
CA LEU A 10 -9.56 -0.13 -15.91
C LEU A 10 -10.74 -1.07 -15.61
N ILE A 11 -11.96 -0.56 -15.64
CA ILE A 11 -13.16 -1.37 -15.46
C ILE A 11 -13.19 -2.49 -16.50
N PHE A 12 -12.96 -2.15 -17.77
CA PHE A 12 -12.92 -3.13 -18.85
C PHE A 12 -11.85 -4.20 -18.61
N VAL A 13 -10.63 -3.80 -18.25
CA VAL A 13 -9.51 -4.72 -18.02
C VAL A 13 -9.78 -5.64 -16.83
N ILE A 14 -10.24 -5.10 -15.69
CA ILE A 14 -10.53 -5.86 -14.47
C ILE A 14 -11.68 -6.86 -14.69
N VAL A 15 -12.70 -6.48 -15.47
CA VAL A 15 -13.84 -7.36 -15.75
C VAL A 15 -13.48 -8.45 -16.77
N ARG A 16 -12.61 -8.14 -17.74
CA ARG A 16 -12.37 -9.01 -18.90
C ARG A 16 -11.18 -9.96 -18.76
N PHE A 17 -10.16 -9.58 -17.98
CA PHE A 17 -8.90 -10.30 -17.87
C PHE A 17 -8.64 -10.78 -16.44
N ASP A 18 -7.99 -11.94 -16.33
CA ASP A 18 -7.56 -12.49 -15.04
C ASP A 18 -6.46 -11.60 -14.42
N TYR A 19 -6.54 -11.39 -13.10
CA TYR A 19 -5.59 -10.57 -12.35
C TYR A 19 -4.13 -10.97 -12.59
N ASP A 20 -3.83 -12.27 -12.64
CA ASP A 20 -2.46 -12.77 -12.84
C ASP A 20 -1.86 -12.31 -14.17
N ARG A 21 -2.68 -12.19 -15.23
CA ARG A 21 -2.23 -11.70 -16.54
C ARG A 21 -1.95 -10.20 -16.51
N ILE A 22 -2.84 -9.45 -15.88
CA ILE A 22 -2.70 -7.99 -15.68
C ILE A 22 -1.43 -7.71 -14.87
N ALA A 23 -1.26 -8.41 -13.75
CA ALA A 23 -0.12 -8.26 -12.87
C ALA A 23 1.21 -8.61 -13.56
N SER A 24 1.23 -9.65 -14.39
CA SER A 24 2.44 -10.08 -15.09
C SER A 24 2.95 -9.06 -16.11
N ILE A 25 2.08 -8.27 -16.72
CA ILE A 25 2.45 -7.22 -17.66
C ILE A 25 2.83 -5.95 -16.91
N LEU A 26 1.97 -5.49 -16.01
CA LEU A 26 2.14 -4.21 -15.36
C LEU A 26 3.30 -4.18 -14.34
N LYS A 27 3.73 -5.33 -13.80
CA LYS A 27 4.91 -5.39 -12.91
C LYS A 27 6.18 -4.86 -13.58
N TRP A 28 6.31 -5.05 -14.90
CA TRP A 28 7.46 -4.53 -15.66
C TRP A 28 7.47 -3.01 -15.69
N LEU A 29 6.28 -2.41 -15.76
CA LEU A 29 6.11 -0.96 -15.70
C LEU A 29 6.50 -0.41 -14.32
N CYS A 30 6.28 -1.20 -13.26
CA CYS A 30 6.70 -0.84 -11.91
C CYS A 30 8.20 -1.01 -11.65
N LEU A 31 8.94 -1.78 -12.46
CA LEU A 31 10.40 -1.85 -12.35
C LEU A 31 11.06 -0.49 -12.59
N VAL A 32 10.36 0.42 -13.27
CA VAL A 32 10.80 1.81 -13.44
C VAL A 32 10.94 2.53 -12.09
N LEU A 33 10.18 2.13 -11.05
CA LEU A 33 10.40 2.65 -9.69
C LEU A 33 11.75 2.23 -9.11
N LEU A 34 12.37 1.15 -9.59
CA LEU A 34 13.71 0.77 -9.14
C LEU A 34 14.77 1.77 -9.58
N LEU A 35 14.48 2.67 -10.52
CA LEU A 35 15.36 3.80 -10.83
C LEU A 35 15.63 4.66 -9.59
N TYR A 36 14.65 4.80 -8.68
CA TYR A 36 14.83 5.53 -7.42
C TYR A 36 15.88 4.93 -6.49
N LEU A 37 16.17 3.63 -6.62
CA LEU A 37 17.27 3.02 -5.88
C LEU A 37 18.62 3.49 -6.42
N VAL A 38 18.69 3.80 -7.71
CA VAL A 38 19.95 4.16 -8.40
C VAL A 38 20.21 5.67 -8.35
N VAL A 39 19.17 6.51 -8.41
CA VAL A 39 19.30 7.98 -8.49
C VAL A 39 20.22 8.57 -7.41
N PRO A 40 20.10 8.22 -6.11
CA PRO A 40 20.97 8.78 -5.07
C PRO A 40 22.46 8.47 -5.26
N PHE A 41 22.79 7.39 -5.98
CA PHE A 41 24.18 7.03 -6.31
C PHE A 41 24.72 7.76 -7.55
N MET A 42 23.84 8.29 -8.40
CA MET A 42 24.22 9.04 -9.61
C MET A 42 24.46 10.53 -9.34
N ILE A 43 23.93 11.05 -8.24
CA ILE A 43 24.08 12.45 -7.83
C ILE A 43 25.03 12.57 -6.64
N LYS A 44 25.50 13.80 -6.38
CA LYS A 44 26.35 14.09 -5.21
C LYS A 44 25.51 14.00 -3.93
N THR A 45 25.45 12.82 -3.34
CA THR A 45 24.78 12.55 -2.07
C THR A 45 25.80 12.47 -0.93
N ASP A 46 25.56 13.20 0.17
CA ASP A 46 26.36 13.05 1.40
C ASP A 46 25.95 11.77 2.14
N TRP A 47 26.62 10.68 1.82
CA TRP A 47 26.37 9.37 2.42
C TRP A 47 26.66 9.32 3.94
N SER A 48 27.53 10.21 4.45
CA SER A 48 27.78 10.30 5.89
C SER A 48 26.54 10.84 6.61
N ALA A 49 25.95 11.92 6.09
CA ALA A 49 24.70 12.46 6.60
C ALA A 49 23.56 11.44 6.47
N VAL A 50 23.43 10.76 5.32
CA VAL A 50 22.39 9.74 5.11
C VAL A 50 22.49 8.63 6.16
N LEU A 51 23.67 8.06 6.38
CA LEU A 51 23.86 6.99 7.38
C LEU A 51 23.56 7.50 8.80
N LYS A 52 24.01 8.71 9.14
CA LYS A 52 23.76 9.31 10.45
C LYS A 52 22.26 9.48 10.71
N HIS A 53 21.52 10.10 9.79
CA HIS A 53 20.09 10.37 9.95
C HIS A 53 19.19 9.14 9.71
N THR A 54 19.71 8.08 9.09
CA THR A 54 19.03 6.78 9.01
C THR A 54 19.01 6.07 10.37
N VAL A 55 20.07 6.22 11.16
CA VAL A 55 20.21 5.55 12.47
C VAL A 55 19.74 6.44 13.61
N VAL A 56 20.02 7.75 13.53
CA VAL A 56 19.67 8.74 14.56
C VAL A 56 18.49 9.57 14.05
N PRO A 57 17.27 9.31 14.53
CA PRO A 57 16.10 10.05 14.09
C PRO A 57 16.12 11.48 14.65
N GLU A 58 15.85 12.45 13.78
CA GLU A 58 15.60 13.84 14.20
C GLU A 58 14.09 14.05 14.28
N VAL A 59 13.58 14.21 15.51
CA VAL A 59 12.15 14.30 15.76
C VAL A 59 11.75 15.75 15.93
N HIS A 60 10.91 16.24 15.02
CA HIS A 60 10.30 17.55 15.13
C HIS A 60 8.86 17.42 15.59
N PHE A 61 8.50 18.10 16.69
CA PHE A 61 7.12 18.10 17.21
C PHE A 61 6.26 19.14 16.50
N THR A 62 6.19 19.07 15.18
CA THR A 62 5.32 19.92 14.35
C THR A 62 4.16 19.09 13.81
N LYS A 63 3.02 19.77 13.56
CA LYS A 63 1.82 19.13 13.02
C LYS A 63 2.10 18.37 11.73
N ASP A 64 2.83 18.99 10.80
CA ASP A 64 3.17 18.39 9.50
C ASP A 64 4.09 17.17 9.65
N TYR A 65 5.07 17.23 10.56
CA TYR A 65 5.98 16.11 10.81
C TYR A 65 5.22 14.90 11.37
N ILE A 66 4.39 15.10 12.41
CA ILE A 66 3.60 14.02 13.01
C ILE A 66 2.58 13.47 12.02
N MET A 67 1.98 14.33 11.19
CA MET A 67 1.05 13.93 10.14
C MET A 67 1.70 12.99 9.11
N ILE A 68 2.89 13.35 8.60
CA ILE A 68 3.63 12.51 7.66
C ILE A 68 4.15 11.23 8.33
N LEU A 69 4.59 11.31 9.58
CA LEU A 69 5.03 10.13 10.35
C LEU A 69 3.89 9.11 10.49
N VAL A 70 2.69 9.56 10.84
CA VAL A 70 1.51 8.69 10.93
C VAL A 70 1.09 8.15 9.55
N ALA A 71 1.18 8.97 8.51
CA ALA A 71 0.91 8.54 7.14
C ALA A 71 1.86 7.42 6.69
N ILE A 72 3.17 7.58 6.94
CA ILE A 72 4.20 6.56 6.65
C ILE A 72 3.85 5.26 7.36
N LEU A 73 3.65 5.32 8.68
CA LEU A 73 3.31 4.14 9.49
C LEU A 73 1.99 3.48 9.03
N GLY A 74 0.99 4.29 8.69
CA GLY A 74 -0.30 3.84 8.18
C GLY A 74 -0.21 3.15 6.82
N THR A 75 0.66 3.60 5.93
CA THR A 75 0.91 2.90 4.66
C THR A 75 1.67 1.59 4.82
N THR A 76 2.50 1.47 5.86
CA THR A 76 3.22 0.23 6.18
C THR A 76 2.30 -0.85 6.75
N ILE A 77 1.39 -0.48 7.66
CA ILE A 77 0.47 -1.40 8.34
C ILE A 77 -0.98 -1.08 7.94
N ALA A 78 -1.21 -1.04 6.63
CA ALA A 78 -2.51 -0.64 6.12
C ALA A 78 -3.59 -1.70 6.45
N PRO A 79 -4.73 -1.32 7.05
CA PRO A 79 -5.81 -2.21 7.46
C PRO A 79 -6.26 -3.22 6.40
N TYR A 80 -6.35 -2.78 5.14
CA TYR A 80 -6.82 -3.64 4.05
C TYR A 80 -5.88 -4.83 3.79
N LEU A 81 -4.59 -4.73 4.12
CA LEU A 81 -3.61 -5.80 3.93
C LEU A 81 -3.94 -7.03 4.77
N PHE A 82 -4.51 -6.85 5.97
CA PHE A 82 -4.90 -7.98 6.82
C PHE A 82 -5.99 -8.82 6.16
N PHE A 83 -7.02 -8.17 5.62
CA PHE A 83 -8.09 -8.84 4.89
C PHE A 83 -7.59 -9.43 3.57
N TRP A 84 -6.91 -8.61 2.76
CA TRP A 84 -6.39 -9.03 1.47
C TRP A 84 -5.48 -10.25 1.57
N GLN A 85 -4.49 -10.20 2.47
CA GLN A 85 -3.52 -11.28 2.64
C GLN A 85 -4.20 -12.57 3.11
N ALA A 86 -5.16 -12.47 4.05
CA ALA A 86 -5.89 -13.62 4.56
C ALA A 86 -6.75 -14.26 3.46
N THR A 87 -7.55 -13.46 2.75
CA THR A 87 -8.45 -13.95 1.70
C THR A 87 -7.68 -14.51 0.51
N MET A 88 -6.64 -13.81 0.02
CA MET A 88 -5.80 -14.31 -1.08
C MET A 88 -5.04 -15.59 -0.72
N SER A 89 -4.55 -15.69 0.53
CA SER A 89 -3.90 -16.91 1.00
C SER A 89 -4.89 -18.08 1.07
N SER A 90 -6.11 -17.82 1.54
CA SER A 90 -7.19 -18.80 1.58
C SER A 90 -7.59 -19.29 0.18
N GLU A 91 -7.80 -18.39 -0.78
CA GLU A 91 -8.16 -18.76 -2.15
C GLU A 91 -7.08 -19.61 -2.83
N LYS A 92 -5.80 -19.22 -2.70
CA LYS A 92 -4.67 -20.00 -3.25
C LYS A 92 -4.60 -21.42 -2.69
N VAL A 93 -4.92 -21.59 -1.42
CA VAL A 93 -4.92 -22.88 -0.74
C VAL A 93 -6.12 -23.74 -1.17
N ASN A 94 -7.32 -23.15 -1.21
CA ASN A 94 -8.55 -23.84 -1.63
C ASN A 94 -8.52 -24.27 -3.10
N LYS A 95 -7.83 -23.52 -3.97
CA LYS A 95 -7.61 -23.93 -5.36
C LYS A 95 -6.72 -25.16 -5.52
N LYS A 96 -5.72 -25.32 -4.64
CA LYS A 96 -4.71 -26.39 -4.76
C LYS A 96 -5.15 -27.71 -4.14
N SER A 97 -6.11 -27.70 -3.21
CA SER A 97 -6.60 -28.93 -2.57
C SER A 97 -8.05 -28.80 -2.11
N LYS A 98 -8.86 -29.84 -2.33
CA LYS A 98 -10.23 -29.98 -1.78
C LYS A 98 -10.24 -30.21 -0.26
N ALA A 99 -9.12 -30.63 0.32
CA ALA A 99 -8.91 -30.77 1.77
C ALA A 99 -7.56 -30.12 2.12
N PRO A 100 -7.53 -28.81 2.42
CA PRO A 100 -6.28 -28.11 2.63
C PRO A 100 -5.67 -28.48 3.99
N ALA A 101 -4.72 -29.42 3.99
CA ALA A 101 -3.88 -29.64 5.15
C ALA A 101 -2.88 -28.48 5.27
N ILE A 102 -3.13 -27.57 6.21
CA ILE A 102 -2.16 -26.51 6.54
C ILE A 102 -0.91 -27.19 7.11
N SER A 103 0.19 -27.10 6.36
CA SER A 103 1.50 -27.63 6.75
C SER A 103 2.44 -26.51 7.17
N GLU A 104 3.40 -26.85 8.03
CA GLU A 104 4.46 -25.90 8.42
C GLU A 104 5.28 -25.43 7.20
N ASN A 105 5.48 -26.30 6.21
CA ASN A 105 6.14 -25.96 4.95
C ASN A 105 5.36 -24.90 4.15
N LEU A 106 4.04 -25.02 4.08
CA LEU A 106 3.21 -24.01 3.43
C LEU A 106 3.29 -22.67 4.17
N LEU A 107 3.21 -22.71 5.51
CA LEU A 107 3.33 -21.52 6.34
C LEU A 107 4.71 -20.85 6.20
N GLY A 108 5.78 -21.64 6.13
CA GLY A 108 7.14 -21.14 5.89
C GLY A 108 7.27 -20.44 4.54
N LYS A 109 6.68 -20.99 3.47
CA LYS A 109 6.67 -20.34 2.15
C LYS A 109 5.91 -19.02 2.16
N VAL A 110 4.74 -18.97 2.80
CA VAL A 110 3.96 -17.72 2.92
C VAL A 110 4.74 -16.67 3.73
N LYS A 111 5.39 -17.08 4.84
CA LYS A 111 6.23 -16.16 5.63
C LYS A 111 7.40 -15.61 4.82
N ALA A 112 8.11 -16.45 4.08
CA ALA A 112 9.23 -16.02 3.24
C ALA A 112 8.80 -15.02 2.17
N ASP A 113 7.66 -15.28 1.51
CA ASP A 113 7.07 -14.37 0.52
C ASP A 113 6.72 -13.00 1.14
N VAL A 114 6.09 -13.00 2.32
CA VAL A 114 5.76 -11.76 3.06
C VAL A 114 7.02 -11.00 3.48
N TYR A 115 8.03 -11.69 4.04
CA TYR A 115 9.27 -11.03 4.46
C TYR A 115 10.03 -10.44 3.28
N PHE A 116 10.14 -11.16 2.17
CA PHE A 116 10.81 -10.68 0.97
C PHE A 116 10.05 -9.49 0.35
N GLY A 117 8.73 -9.60 0.23
CA GLY A 117 7.88 -8.54 -0.31
C GLY A 117 7.90 -7.27 0.53
N MET A 118 7.69 -7.39 1.86
CA MET A 118 7.73 -6.24 2.76
C MET A 118 9.13 -5.65 2.89
N GLY A 119 10.18 -6.48 2.92
CA GLY A 119 11.57 -6.00 2.96
C GLY A 119 11.91 -5.17 1.72
N THR A 120 11.64 -5.70 0.53
CA THR A 120 11.90 -5.00 -0.74
C THR A 120 11.08 -3.71 -0.85
N SER A 121 9.83 -3.73 -0.38
CA SER A 121 8.98 -2.53 -0.33
C SER A 121 9.57 -1.44 0.55
N ASN A 122 10.00 -1.77 1.78
CA ASN A 122 10.59 -0.79 2.70
C ASN A 122 11.92 -0.23 2.19
N VAL A 123 12.76 -1.06 1.57
CA VAL A 123 14.00 -0.59 0.91
C VAL A 123 13.67 0.39 -0.20
N THR A 124 12.69 0.07 -1.05
CA THR A 124 12.26 0.96 -2.14
C THR A 124 11.71 2.27 -1.59
N MET A 125 10.88 2.21 -0.55
CA MET A 125 10.35 3.39 0.14
C MET A 125 11.46 4.28 0.69
N PHE A 126 12.45 3.71 1.37
CA PHE A 126 13.61 4.45 1.87
C PHE A 126 14.33 5.21 0.75
N PHE A 127 14.61 4.55 -0.38
CA PHE A 127 15.27 5.20 -1.51
C PHE A 127 14.41 6.26 -2.20
N ILE A 128 13.08 6.11 -2.21
CA ILE A 128 12.17 7.16 -2.69
C ILE A 128 12.23 8.38 -1.76
N ILE A 129 12.18 8.19 -0.43
CA ILE A 129 12.30 9.28 0.56
C ILE A 129 13.68 9.96 0.41
N LEU A 130 14.75 9.18 0.32
CA LEU A 130 16.10 9.70 0.14
C LEU A 130 16.23 10.50 -1.15
N THR A 131 15.77 9.95 -2.28
CA THR A 131 15.81 10.63 -3.57
C THR A 131 15.04 11.93 -3.52
N THR A 132 13.81 11.92 -3.00
CA THR A 132 12.99 13.13 -2.91
C THR A 132 13.60 14.17 -1.95
N GLY A 133 14.22 13.75 -0.85
CA GLY A 133 14.95 14.63 0.05
C GLY A 133 16.21 15.26 -0.58
N VAL A 134 17.01 14.49 -1.30
CA VAL A 134 18.25 15.02 -1.91
C VAL A 134 17.94 15.83 -3.18
N VAL A 135 16.89 15.46 -3.93
CA VAL A 135 16.56 16.11 -5.21
C VAL A 135 15.57 17.25 -5.05
N LEU A 136 14.38 16.96 -4.52
CA LEU A 136 13.27 17.92 -4.52
C LEU A 136 13.42 18.93 -3.40
N HIS A 137 13.75 18.48 -2.20
CA HIS A 137 13.89 19.38 -1.05
C HIS A 137 15.09 20.33 -1.22
N GLN A 138 16.23 19.85 -1.76
CA GLN A 138 17.36 20.73 -2.09
C GLN A 138 17.03 21.72 -3.22
N ALA A 139 16.16 21.35 -4.15
CA ALA A 139 15.65 22.26 -5.18
C ALA A 139 14.54 23.20 -4.69
N HIS A 140 14.28 23.26 -3.38
CA HIS A 140 13.21 24.04 -2.75
C HIS A 140 11.79 23.70 -3.22
N VAL A 141 11.59 22.50 -3.80
CA VAL A 141 10.27 21.98 -4.16
C VAL A 141 9.69 21.25 -2.96
N THR A 142 8.96 22.00 -2.12
CA THR A 142 8.37 21.47 -0.88
C THR A 142 6.89 21.17 -0.96
N LYS A 143 6.19 21.71 -1.97
CA LYS A 143 4.75 21.52 -2.15
C LYS A 143 4.46 20.85 -3.50
N ILE A 144 3.79 19.70 -3.42
CA ILE A 144 3.37 18.92 -4.58
C ILE A 144 1.89 18.58 -4.37
N ASP A 145 1.02 19.18 -5.18
CA ASP A 145 -0.43 18.97 -5.11
C ASP A 145 -0.91 17.96 -6.15
N THR A 146 -0.10 17.69 -7.18
CA THR A 146 -0.43 16.74 -8.27
C THR A 146 0.75 15.84 -8.67
N VAL A 147 0.43 14.66 -9.20
CA VAL A 147 1.43 13.72 -9.75
C VAL A 147 2.23 14.37 -10.89
N GLU A 148 1.59 15.23 -11.69
CA GLU A 148 2.26 15.96 -12.77
C GLU A 148 3.36 16.89 -12.24
N GLN A 149 3.09 17.59 -11.13
CA GLN A 149 4.10 18.41 -10.47
C GLN A 149 5.26 17.58 -9.94
N ALA A 150 4.98 16.40 -9.35
CA ALA A 150 6.03 15.47 -8.93
C ALA A 150 6.92 15.03 -10.11
N ALA A 151 6.29 14.72 -11.25
CA ALA A 151 6.97 14.32 -12.46
C ALA A 151 7.85 15.44 -13.03
N LYS A 152 7.29 16.65 -13.14
CA LYS A 152 8.00 17.83 -13.67
C LYS A 152 9.16 18.26 -12.78
N ALA A 153 9.02 18.13 -11.47
CA ALA A 153 10.09 18.50 -10.54
C ALA A 153 11.36 17.63 -10.70
N LEU A 154 11.25 16.47 -11.35
CA LEU A 154 12.38 15.59 -11.67
C LEU A 154 12.99 15.86 -13.06
N GLU A 155 12.31 16.61 -13.93
CA GLU A 155 12.75 16.90 -15.30
C GLU A 155 14.11 17.65 -15.36
N PRO A 156 14.39 18.66 -14.52
CA PRO A 156 15.67 19.39 -14.57
C PRO A 156 16.90 18.54 -14.23
N LEU A 157 16.73 17.45 -13.47
CA LEU A 157 17.83 16.66 -12.96
C LEU A 157 18.22 15.51 -13.89
N ALA A 158 17.24 14.82 -14.48
CA ALA A 158 17.47 13.59 -15.24
C ALA A 158 16.86 13.63 -16.66
N GLY A 159 16.44 14.83 -17.10
CA GLY A 159 15.94 15.12 -18.43
C GLY A 159 14.56 14.55 -18.72
N LYS A 160 14.12 14.72 -19.97
CA LYS A 160 12.79 14.26 -20.43
C LYS A 160 12.57 12.76 -20.26
N LEU A 161 13.62 11.94 -20.31
CA LEU A 161 13.52 10.50 -20.12
C LEU A 161 13.08 10.15 -18.69
N ALA A 162 13.60 10.84 -17.67
CA ALA A 162 13.19 10.58 -16.29
C ALA A 162 11.74 10.99 -16.02
N TYR A 163 11.28 12.10 -16.61
CA TYR A 163 9.87 12.48 -16.58
C TYR A 163 8.97 11.38 -17.16
N VAL A 164 9.30 10.87 -18.35
CA VAL A 164 8.50 9.82 -19.01
C VAL A 164 8.53 8.53 -18.20
N LEU A 165 9.71 8.11 -17.73
CA LEU A 165 9.88 6.91 -16.91
C LEU A 165 9.08 7.04 -15.60
N PHE A 166 9.14 8.19 -14.92
CA PHE A 166 8.35 8.41 -13.72
C PHE A 166 6.84 8.37 -13.99
N ALA A 167 6.37 9.07 -15.03
CA ALA A 167 4.96 9.06 -15.40
C ALA A 167 4.47 7.64 -15.70
N LEU A 168 5.24 6.87 -16.46
CA LEU A 168 4.96 5.47 -16.76
C LEU A 168 4.94 4.62 -15.49
N GLY A 169 5.90 4.79 -14.58
CA GLY A 169 5.94 4.09 -13.30
C GLY A 169 4.73 4.38 -12.43
N ILE A 170 4.32 5.65 -12.30
CA ILE A 170 3.11 6.01 -11.52
C ILE A 170 1.84 5.45 -12.17
N ILE A 171 1.72 5.51 -13.49
CA ILE A 171 0.60 4.90 -14.21
C ILE A 171 0.56 3.39 -13.96
N GLY A 172 1.70 2.70 -14.07
CA GLY A 172 1.80 1.25 -13.87
C GLY A 172 1.47 0.83 -12.45
N THR A 173 1.98 1.55 -11.46
CA THR A 173 1.72 1.29 -10.03
C THR A 173 0.25 1.54 -9.68
N GLY A 174 -0.35 2.61 -10.19
CA GLY A 174 -1.77 2.87 -10.05
C GLY A 174 -2.63 1.75 -10.64
N LEU A 175 -2.33 1.32 -11.87
CA LEU A 175 -3.04 0.23 -12.55
C LEU A 175 -2.93 -1.11 -11.81
N LEU A 176 -1.80 -1.40 -11.18
CA LEU A 176 -1.61 -2.60 -10.35
C LEU A 176 -2.33 -2.52 -9.01
N CYS A 177 -2.29 -1.35 -8.37
CA CYS A 177 -2.80 -1.18 -7.01
C CYS A 177 -4.32 -1.13 -6.98
N ILE A 178 -4.96 -0.53 -7.99
CA ILE A 178 -6.42 -0.38 -8.04
C ILE A 178 -7.17 -1.72 -7.93
N PRO A 179 -6.87 -2.77 -8.71
CA PRO A 179 -7.51 -4.07 -8.58
C PRO A 179 -7.35 -4.69 -7.19
N VAL A 180 -6.18 -4.51 -6.56
CA VAL A 180 -5.89 -5.02 -5.21
C VAL A 180 -6.74 -4.30 -4.16
N LEU A 181 -6.75 -2.97 -4.17
CA LEU A 181 -7.50 -2.16 -3.20
C LEU A 181 -9.00 -2.38 -3.32
N VAL A 182 -9.51 -2.28 -4.55
CA VAL A 182 -10.94 -2.40 -4.82
C VAL A 182 -11.41 -3.84 -4.65
N GLY A 183 -10.55 -4.81 -5.00
CA GLY A 183 -10.75 -6.22 -4.71
C GLY A 183 -10.87 -6.49 -3.21
N SER A 184 -9.92 -5.98 -2.42
CA SER A 184 -9.93 -6.09 -0.94
C SER A 184 -11.23 -5.53 -0.35
N MET A 185 -11.65 -4.35 -0.79
CA MET A 185 -12.91 -3.74 -0.35
C MET A 185 -14.12 -4.62 -0.72
N SER A 186 -14.14 -5.15 -1.93
CA SER A 186 -15.23 -5.99 -2.42
C SER A 186 -15.29 -7.34 -1.69
N TYR A 187 -14.15 -7.88 -1.28
CA TYR A 187 -14.08 -9.03 -0.38
C TYR A 187 -14.63 -8.71 1.00
N MET A 188 -14.17 -7.63 1.63
CA MET A 188 -14.63 -7.23 2.97
C MET A 188 -16.15 -7.03 3.00
N VAL A 189 -16.70 -6.27 2.05
CA VAL A 189 -18.14 -6.01 1.96
C VAL A 189 -18.89 -7.30 1.65
N GLY A 190 -18.41 -8.07 0.66
CA GLY A 190 -19.11 -9.28 0.26
C GLY A 190 -19.11 -10.38 1.32
N GLU A 191 -18.02 -10.57 2.07
CA GLU A 191 -17.99 -11.51 3.20
C GLU A 191 -18.90 -11.04 4.34
N THR A 192 -18.90 -9.74 4.65
CA THR A 192 -19.78 -9.16 5.69
C THR A 192 -21.26 -9.40 5.38
N PHE A 193 -21.66 -9.29 4.11
CA PHE A 193 -23.04 -9.52 3.66
C PHE A 193 -23.29 -10.95 3.15
N SER A 194 -22.36 -11.90 3.36
CA SER A 194 -22.47 -13.30 2.90
C SER A 194 -22.76 -13.45 1.39
N LEU A 195 -22.22 -12.54 0.58
CA LEU A 195 -22.35 -12.52 -0.88
C LEU A 195 -21.28 -13.40 -1.55
N LYS A 196 -21.55 -13.86 -2.77
CA LYS A 196 -20.56 -14.61 -3.56
C LYS A 196 -19.41 -13.70 -3.99
N VAL A 197 -18.27 -13.82 -3.32
CA VAL A 197 -17.02 -13.08 -3.60
C VAL A 197 -15.96 -13.93 -4.30
N GLY A 198 -15.06 -13.28 -5.02
CA GLY A 198 -13.90 -13.93 -5.67
C GLY A 198 -13.41 -13.14 -6.88
N LEU A 199 -12.17 -12.64 -6.82
CA LEU A 199 -11.47 -11.89 -7.86
C LEU A 199 -11.08 -12.79 -9.04
N GLU A 200 -10.99 -14.10 -8.78
CA GLU A 200 -10.73 -15.15 -9.77
C GLU A 200 -12.02 -15.80 -10.31
N LYS A 201 -13.20 -15.36 -9.87
CA LYS A 201 -14.48 -15.87 -10.37
C LYS A 201 -14.92 -15.04 -11.58
N LYS A 202 -15.41 -15.71 -12.63
CA LYS A 202 -16.00 -15.03 -13.80
C LYS A 202 -17.12 -14.08 -13.38
N PHE A 203 -17.22 -12.93 -14.06
CA PHE A 203 -18.21 -11.86 -13.83
C PHE A 203 -19.65 -12.35 -13.56
N GLY A 204 -20.10 -13.38 -14.29
CA GLY A 204 -21.44 -13.95 -14.12
C GLY A 204 -21.72 -14.59 -12.75
N ASN A 205 -20.69 -15.02 -12.02
CA ASN A 205 -20.81 -15.75 -10.75
C ASN A 205 -20.56 -14.88 -9.50
N ALA A 206 -20.05 -13.65 -9.69
CA ALA A 206 -19.71 -12.72 -8.61
C ALA A 206 -20.21 -11.29 -8.93
N LYS A 207 -21.44 -11.16 -9.44
CA LYS A 207 -22.03 -9.87 -9.87
C LYS A 207 -21.96 -8.80 -8.77
N ALA A 208 -22.21 -9.17 -7.52
CA ALA A 208 -22.16 -8.24 -6.39
C ALA A 208 -20.74 -7.72 -6.14
N PHE A 209 -19.73 -8.58 -6.24
CA PHE A 209 -18.32 -8.22 -6.12
C PHE A 209 -17.93 -7.18 -7.18
N TYR A 210 -18.18 -7.45 -8.46
CA TYR A 210 -17.85 -6.49 -9.53
C TYR A 210 -18.67 -5.21 -9.49
N SER A 211 -19.89 -5.24 -8.93
CA SER A 211 -20.70 -4.03 -8.74
C SER A 211 -20.07 -3.10 -7.71
N ILE A 212 -19.56 -3.64 -6.60
CA ILE A 212 -18.80 -2.89 -5.59
C ILE A 212 -17.52 -2.32 -6.22
N VAL A 213 -16.84 -3.11 -7.06
CA VAL A 213 -15.65 -2.66 -7.78
C VAL A 213 -15.95 -1.43 -8.65
N ILE A 214 -16.99 -1.52 -9.47
CA ILE A 214 -17.39 -0.43 -10.37
C ILE A 214 -17.82 0.80 -9.56
N ALA A 215 -18.61 0.62 -8.50
CA ALA A 215 -19.05 1.72 -7.65
C ALA A 215 -17.86 2.45 -7.01
N ALA A 216 -16.88 1.73 -6.47
CA ALA A 216 -15.69 2.33 -5.88
C ALA A 216 -14.87 3.13 -6.91
N LEU A 217 -14.73 2.61 -8.13
CA LEU A 217 -14.02 3.30 -9.22
C LEU A 217 -14.76 4.57 -9.69
N VAL A 218 -16.09 4.52 -9.77
CA VAL A 218 -16.91 5.68 -10.12
C VAL A 218 -16.84 6.74 -9.03
N ILE A 219 -16.93 6.36 -7.75
CA ILE A 219 -16.78 7.29 -6.63
C ILE A 219 -15.39 7.95 -6.66
N GLY A 220 -14.33 7.17 -6.85
CA GLY A 220 -12.98 7.71 -6.99
C GLY A 220 -12.83 8.68 -8.17
N LEU A 221 -13.48 8.40 -9.29
CA LEU A 221 -13.53 9.31 -10.43
C LEU A 221 -14.31 10.59 -10.11
N VAL A 222 -15.45 10.51 -9.43
CA VAL A 222 -16.25 11.68 -9.03
C VAL A 222 -15.47 12.58 -8.08
N LEU A 223 -14.75 12.01 -7.10
CA LEU A 223 -13.92 12.79 -6.16
C LEU A 223 -12.86 13.63 -6.88
N ASN A 224 -12.36 13.17 -8.03
CA ASN A 224 -11.43 13.95 -8.85
C ASN A 224 -12.06 15.26 -9.37
N PHE A 225 -13.37 15.28 -9.64
CA PHE A 225 -14.10 16.46 -10.11
C PHE A 225 -14.55 17.41 -9.00
N VAL A 226 -14.52 16.97 -7.74
CA VAL A 226 -14.90 17.78 -6.56
C VAL A 226 -13.78 18.77 -6.17
N GLY A 227 -12.65 18.78 -6.88
CA GLY A 227 -11.54 19.71 -6.65
C GLY A 227 -10.65 19.34 -5.46
N VAL A 228 -10.82 18.14 -4.90
CA VAL A 228 -9.93 17.62 -3.85
C VAL A 228 -8.59 17.22 -4.48
N SER A 229 -7.47 17.73 -3.95
CA SER A 229 -6.14 17.33 -4.43
C SER A 229 -5.96 15.80 -4.28
N PRO A 230 -5.56 15.08 -5.35
CA PRO A 230 -5.29 13.66 -5.28
C PRO A 230 -4.18 13.31 -4.27
N ILE A 231 -3.17 14.18 -4.14
CA ILE A 231 -2.07 13.96 -3.19
C ILE A 231 -2.56 14.15 -1.76
N GLN A 232 -3.35 15.18 -1.49
CA GLN A 232 -3.95 15.36 -0.16
C GLN A 232 -4.86 14.18 0.20
N SER A 233 -5.66 13.71 -0.77
CA SER A 233 -6.51 12.52 -0.58
C SER A 233 -5.69 11.28 -0.22
N LEU A 234 -4.55 11.08 -0.90
CA LEU A 234 -3.61 9.99 -0.62
C LEU A 234 -3.05 10.09 0.81
N ILE A 235 -2.60 11.29 1.21
CA ILE A 235 -2.06 11.54 2.56
C ILE A 235 -3.13 11.32 3.63
N TYR A 236 -4.32 11.86 3.47
CA TYR A 236 -5.42 11.66 4.43
C TYR A 236 -5.84 10.19 4.54
N THR A 237 -5.86 9.47 3.42
CA THR A 237 -6.14 8.03 3.42
C THR A 237 -5.05 7.26 4.17
N ALA A 238 -3.78 7.61 3.96
CA ALA A 238 -2.65 7.02 4.69
C ALA A 238 -2.72 7.29 6.20
N ILE A 239 -3.09 8.50 6.59
CA ILE A 239 -3.31 8.85 8.00
C ILE A 239 -4.45 8.04 8.59
N LEU A 240 -5.57 7.92 7.88
CA LEU A 240 -6.72 7.13 8.32
C LEU A 240 -6.33 5.66 8.54
N TYR A 241 -5.48 5.11 7.67
CA TYR A 241 -4.90 3.78 7.89
C TYR A 241 -4.07 3.72 9.17
N GLY A 242 -3.23 4.73 9.43
CA GLY A 242 -2.46 4.83 10.67
C GLY A 242 -3.33 4.84 11.93
N VAL A 243 -4.42 5.60 11.91
CA VAL A 243 -5.37 5.72 13.03
C VAL A 243 -6.19 4.45 13.24
N THR A 244 -6.52 3.72 12.18
CA THR A 244 -7.35 2.50 12.24
C THR A 244 -6.52 1.22 12.46
N ALA A 245 -5.22 1.24 12.17
CA ALA A 245 -4.34 0.09 12.34
C ALA A 245 -4.29 -0.51 13.77
N PRO A 246 -4.28 0.26 14.88
CA PRO A 246 -4.29 -0.31 16.23
C PRO A 246 -5.44 -1.29 16.46
N VAL A 247 -6.65 -0.93 16.00
CA VAL A 247 -7.84 -1.77 16.12
C VAL A 247 -7.65 -3.08 15.34
N MET A 248 -7.12 -2.99 14.12
CA MET A 248 -6.84 -4.16 13.29
C MET A 248 -5.77 -5.07 13.90
N ILE A 249 -4.69 -4.50 14.45
CA ILE A 249 -3.62 -5.25 15.11
C ILE A 249 -4.19 -6.02 16.31
N LEU A 250 -5.01 -5.37 17.14
CA LEU A 250 -5.67 -6.04 18.27
C LEU A 250 -6.54 -7.22 17.82
N MET A 251 -7.37 -7.03 16.80
CA MET A 251 -8.22 -8.09 16.26
C MET A 251 -7.39 -9.28 15.76
N VAL A 252 -6.35 -9.02 14.97
CA VAL A 252 -5.49 -10.07 14.40
C VAL A 252 -4.68 -10.78 15.49
N MET A 253 -4.18 -10.05 16.48
CA MET A 253 -3.51 -10.66 17.64
C MET A 253 -4.48 -11.49 18.48
N HIS A 254 -5.71 -11.04 18.67
CA HIS A 254 -6.73 -11.79 19.40
C HIS A 254 -7.06 -13.11 18.70
N ILE A 255 -7.32 -13.05 17.39
CA ILE A 255 -7.59 -14.25 16.57
C ILE A 255 -6.36 -15.17 16.54
N GLY A 256 -5.18 -14.62 16.31
CA GLY A 256 -3.91 -15.37 16.22
C GLY A 256 -3.51 -16.09 17.52
N ASN A 257 -4.00 -15.62 18.68
CA ASN A 257 -3.79 -16.27 19.96
C ASN A 257 -4.92 -17.23 20.36
N ASN A 258 -6.06 -17.22 19.66
CA ASN A 258 -7.20 -18.06 19.99
C ASN A 258 -6.98 -19.50 19.53
N LYS A 259 -6.68 -20.40 20.48
CA LYS A 259 -6.51 -21.84 20.21
C LYS A 259 -7.72 -22.52 19.57
N LYS A 260 -8.94 -22.02 19.80
CA LYS A 260 -10.16 -22.58 19.17
C LYS A 260 -10.19 -22.31 17.67
N VAL A 261 -9.60 -21.20 17.23
CA VAL A 261 -9.56 -20.80 15.81
C VAL A 261 -8.28 -21.31 15.14
N MET A 262 -7.13 -21.11 15.78
CA MET A 262 -5.80 -21.37 15.18
C MET A 262 -5.27 -22.78 15.44
N GLY A 263 -5.86 -23.54 16.37
CA GLY A 263 -5.39 -24.87 16.74
C GLY A 263 -3.92 -24.87 17.17
N LYS A 264 -3.09 -25.63 16.44
CA LYS A 264 -1.64 -25.73 16.70
C LYS A 264 -0.81 -24.55 16.17
N PHE A 265 -1.39 -23.66 15.36
CA PHE A 265 -0.69 -22.56 14.69
C PHE A 265 -0.88 -21.20 15.39
N THR A 266 -1.09 -21.21 16.71
CA THR A 266 -1.18 -19.96 17.49
C THR A 266 0.11 -19.16 17.45
N ASN A 267 0.01 -17.85 17.68
CA ASN A 267 1.16 -16.95 17.77
C ASN A 267 2.20 -17.43 18.80
N GLY A 268 3.46 -17.40 18.40
CA GLY A 268 4.60 -17.61 19.29
C GLY A 268 4.92 -16.37 20.12
N ARG A 269 5.88 -16.50 21.05
CA ARG A 269 6.33 -15.40 21.93
C ARG A 269 6.80 -14.18 21.13
N TRP A 270 7.64 -14.38 20.13
CA TRP A 270 8.16 -13.30 19.27
C TRP A 270 7.07 -12.59 18.48
N SER A 271 6.10 -13.33 17.93
CA SER A 271 4.96 -12.73 17.21
C SER A 271 4.12 -11.84 18.12
N ASN A 272 3.92 -12.24 19.39
CA ASN A 272 3.19 -11.43 20.35
C ASN A 272 3.97 -10.19 20.81
N ILE A 273 5.29 -10.30 21.00
CA ILE A 273 6.14 -9.15 21.35
C ILE A 273 6.14 -8.13 20.21
N LEU A 274 6.41 -8.57 18.98
CA LEU A 274 6.45 -7.67 17.81
C LEU A 274 5.07 -7.09 17.49
N GLY A 275 4.00 -7.89 17.60
CA GLY A 275 2.63 -7.40 17.44
C GLY A 275 2.23 -6.38 18.51
N GLY A 276 2.62 -6.63 19.77
CA GLY A 276 2.39 -5.69 20.87
C GLY A 276 3.16 -4.38 20.69
N LEU A 277 4.43 -4.46 20.24
CA LEU A 277 5.23 -3.27 19.93
C LEU A 277 4.60 -2.46 18.79
N ALA A 278 4.17 -3.13 17.72
CA ALA A 278 3.46 -2.47 16.61
C ALA A 278 2.17 -1.81 17.09
N PHE A 279 1.39 -2.47 17.95
CA PHE A 279 0.19 -1.89 18.55
C PHE A 279 0.50 -0.62 19.35
N VAL A 280 1.50 -0.66 20.23
CA VAL A 280 1.90 0.49 21.05
C VAL A 280 2.38 1.64 20.18
N LEU A 281 3.24 1.38 19.19
CA LEU A 281 3.75 2.40 18.28
C LEU A 281 2.63 3.07 17.48
N MET A 282 1.75 2.28 16.85
CA MET A 282 0.65 2.82 16.06
C MET A 282 -0.35 3.59 16.93
N THR A 283 -0.62 3.11 18.14
CA THR A 283 -1.50 3.79 19.10
C THR A 283 -0.90 5.13 19.55
N ALA A 284 0.39 5.13 19.90
CA ALA A 284 1.10 6.34 20.29
C ALA A 284 1.12 7.38 19.15
N SER A 285 1.37 6.95 17.90
CA SER A 285 1.31 7.83 16.73
C SER A 285 -0.09 8.40 16.50
N ALA A 286 -1.15 7.59 16.61
CA ALA A 286 -2.52 8.05 16.47
C ALA A 286 -2.91 9.06 17.57
N ILE A 287 -2.53 8.81 18.82
CA ILE A 287 -2.76 9.74 19.94
C ILE A 287 -1.99 11.04 19.71
N ALA A 288 -0.72 10.97 19.32
CA ALA A 288 0.10 12.14 19.02
C ALA A 288 -0.54 12.99 17.92
N LEU A 289 -1.02 12.37 16.84
CA LEU A 289 -1.73 13.08 15.79
C LEU A 289 -2.94 13.83 16.32
N LEU A 290 -3.81 13.17 17.09
CA LEU A 290 -5.00 13.81 17.66
C LEU A 290 -4.60 14.98 18.55
N TYR A 291 -3.61 14.81 19.41
CA TYR A 291 -3.12 15.87 20.30
C TYR A 291 -2.66 17.11 19.51
N PHE A 292 -1.81 16.94 18.49
CA PHE A 292 -1.32 18.05 17.66
C PHE A 292 -2.36 18.60 16.66
N GLN A 293 -3.45 17.86 16.40
CA GLN A 293 -4.55 18.33 15.56
C GLN A 293 -5.44 19.33 16.32
N PHE A 294 -5.59 19.15 17.64
CA PHE A 294 -6.48 19.93 18.52
C PHE A 294 -5.77 21.00 19.37
N GLN A 295 -4.44 21.11 19.30
CA GLN A 295 -3.68 22.30 19.73
C GLN A 295 -3.61 23.33 18.60
#